data_AF-M3HEI3-F1
#
_entry.id   AF-M3HEI3-F1
#
_cell.length_a   1.000
_cell.length_b   1.000
_cell.length_c   1.000
_cell.angle_alpha   90.00
_cell.angle_beta   90.00
_cell.angle_gamma   90.00
#
_symmetry.space_group_name_H-M   'P 1'
#
loop_
_entity.id
_entity.type
_entity.pdbx_description
1 polymer ?
#
loop_
_entity_poly.entity_id
_entity_poly.type
_entity_poly.pdbx_seq_one_letter_code
_entity_poly.pdbx_strand_id
1 'polypeptide(L)' 'MQKEFTFYKNYREKEKLREAFFQFTPKALYGADFRLWYQLGFWENSYIPYSFLKTKL' A
#
# COMPACT_ATOMS: atom_id res chain seq x y z
N MET A 1 -26.13 1.62 -1.47
CA MET A 1 -25.18 0.67 -2.09
C MET A 1 -24.07 0.36 -1.09
N GLN A 2 -23.91 -0.90 -0.71
CA GLN A 2 -22.87 -1.33 0.22
C GLN A 2 -21.52 -1.30 -0.50
N LYS A 3 -20.50 -0.68 0.09
CA LYS A 3 -19.15 -0.64 -0.50
C LYS A 3 -18.45 -1.95 -0.17
N GLU A 4 -18.08 -2.70 -1.20
CA GLU A 4 -17.29 -3.92 -1.06
C GLU A 4 -15.80 -3.59 -0.99
N PHE A 5 -15.13 -4.18 0.00
CA PHE A 5 -13.70 -4.08 0.19
C PHE A 5 -13.09 -5.46 0.30
N THR A 6 -11.92 -5.64 -0.30
CA THR A 6 -11.09 -6.83 -0.16
C THR A 6 -9.92 -6.52 0.77
N PHE A 7 -9.66 -7.42 1.72
CA PHE A 7 -8.52 -7.33 2.63
C PHE A 7 -7.26 -7.88 1.98
N TYR A 8 -6.16 -7.12 2.10
CA TYR A 8 -4.83 -7.50 1.63
C TYR A 8 -3.80 -7.33 2.75
N LYS A 9 -2.85 -8.27 2.81
CA LYS A 9 -1.67 -8.22 3.69
C LYS A 9 -0.40 -8.62 2.94
N ASN A 10 0.75 -8.19 3.45
CA ASN A 10 2.08 -8.55 2.95
C ASN A 10 2.22 -8.44 1.42
N TYR A 11 1.73 -7.33 0.86
CA TYR A 11 1.68 -7.12 -0.58
C TYR A 11 2.93 -6.41 -1.12
N ARG A 12 4.06 -6.48 -0.41
CA ARG A 12 5.34 -5.88 -0.82
C ARG A 12 5.71 -6.31 -2.24
N GLU A 13 5.57 -7.58 -2.58
CA GLU A 13 5.91 -8.12 -3.91
C GLU A 13 4.76 -8.04 -4.93
N LYS A 14 3.60 -7.49 -4.55
CA LYS A 14 2.43 -7.38 -5.43
C LYS A 14 2.37 -5.97 -6.01
N GLU A 15 3.04 -5.77 -7.13
CA GLU A 15 3.26 -4.47 -7.77
C GLU A 15 2.00 -3.59 -7.83
N LYS A 16 0.86 -4.11 -8.30
CA LYS A 16 -0.39 -3.34 -8.38
C LYS A 16 -0.88 -2.82 -7.03
N LEU A 17 -0.76 -3.62 -5.97
CA LEU A 17 -1.20 -3.24 -4.62
C LEU A 17 -0.19 -2.28 -3.98
N ARG A 18 1.11 -2.52 -4.19
CA ARG A 18 2.19 -1.65 -3.74
C ARG A 18 2.09 -0.26 -4.39
N GLU A 19 1.79 -0.20 -5.69
CA GLU A 19 1.61 1.06 -6.41
C GLU A 19 0.39 1.84 -5.91
N ALA A 20 -0.74 1.16 -5.70
CA ALA A 20 -1.91 1.79 -5.09
C ALA A 20 -1.60 2.35 -3.69
N PHE A 21 -0.80 1.64 -2.90
CA PHE A 21 -0.34 2.09 -1.59
C PHE A 21 0.55 3.35 -1.71
N PHE A 22 1.52 3.37 -2.63
CA PHE A 22 2.37 4.55 -2.87
C PHE A 22 1.59 5.79 -3.31
N GLN A 23 0.50 5.62 -4.07
CA GLN A 23 -0.35 6.74 -4.47
C GLN A 23 -1.24 7.25 -3.32
N PHE A 24 -1.56 6.38 -2.37
CA PHE A 24 -2.42 6.67 -1.23
C PHE A 24 -1.65 7.36 -0.09
N THR A 25 -0.46 6.85 0.28
CA THR A 25 0.22 7.28 1.51
C THR A 25 0.58 8.76 1.57
N PRO A 26 1.01 9.46 0.51
CA PRO A 26 1.35 10.88 0.62
C PRO A 26 0.14 11.72 1.00
N LYS A 27 -1.05 11.35 0.52
CA LYS A 27 -2.32 12.03 0.82
C LYS A 27 -2.81 11.73 2.24
N ALA A 28 -2.55 10.52 2.73
CA ALA A 28 -3.03 10.07 4.04
C ALA A 28 -2.05 10.37 5.19
N LEU A 29 -0.76 10.52 4.90
CA LEU A 29 0.32 10.57 5.89
C LEU A 29 1.18 11.83 5.72
N TYR A 30 0.54 12.98 5.49
CA TYR A 30 1.20 14.29 5.47
C TYR A 30 2.46 14.36 4.57
N GLY A 31 2.41 13.73 3.39
CA GLY A 31 3.51 13.72 2.43
C GLY A 31 4.47 12.53 2.53
N ALA A 32 4.23 11.56 3.40
CA ALA A 32 5.07 10.36 3.45
C ALA A 32 4.96 9.52 2.15
N ASP A 33 6.06 9.45 1.40
CA ASP A 33 6.18 8.66 0.18
C ASP A 33 6.91 7.34 0.45
N PHE A 34 6.14 6.25 0.50
CA PHE A 34 6.67 4.91 0.71
C PHE A 34 7.41 4.35 -0.51
N ARG A 35 7.34 5.00 -1.68
CA ARG A 35 8.10 4.60 -2.87
C ARG A 35 9.59 4.75 -2.62
N LEU A 36 10.01 5.89 -2.08
CA LEU A 36 11.41 6.14 -1.73
C LEU A 36 11.89 5.12 -0.69
N TRP A 37 11.07 4.84 0.31
CA TRP A 37 11.37 3.86 1.35
C TRP A 37 11.57 2.44 0.79
N TYR A 38 10.75 2.03 -0.19
CA TYR A 38 10.91 0.76 -0.91
C TYR A 38 12.16 0.76 -1.81
N GLN A 39 12.39 1.81 -2.60
CA GLN A 39 13.52 1.91 -3.52
C GLN A 39 14.88 1.92 -2.82
N LEU A 40 14.95 2.51 -1.63
CA LEU A 40 16.15 2.53 -0.80
C LEU A 40 16.36 1.22 -0.01
N GLY A 41 15.47 0.23 -0.16
CA GLY A 41 15.61 -1.08 0.49
C GLY A 41 15.19 -1.12 1.96
N PHE A 42 14.62 -0.03 2.50
CA PHE A 42 14.23 0.04 3.91
C PHE A 42 12.92 -0.70 4.23
N TRP A 43 12.10 -0.99 3.22
CA TRP A 43 10.97 -1.88 3.38
C TRP A 43 11.48 -3.32 3.51
N GLU A 44 11.81 -3.72 4.73
CA GLU A 44 12.27 -5.07 5.06
C GLU A 44 11.11 -6.02 5.38
N ASN A 45 11.42 -7.30 5.59
CA ASN A 45 10.43 -8.33 5.93
C ASN A 45 9.73 -8.11 7.27
N SER A 46 10.28 -7.24 8.12
CA SER A 46 9.69 -6.82 9.39
C SER A 46 8.47 -5.91 9.21
N TYR A 47 8.32 -5.24 8.07
CA TYR A 47 7.17 -4.40 7.78
C TYR A 47 6.16 -5.11 6.89
N ILE A 48 5.04 -5.51 7.51
CA ILE A 48 3.92 -6.17 6.84
C ILE A 48 2.77 -5.16 6.73
N PRO A 49 2.48 -4.61 5.53
CA PRO A 49 1.35 -3.71 5.38
C PRO A 49 0.01 -4.46 5.39
N TYR A 50 -1.03 -3.74 5.81
CA TYR A 50 -2.43 -4.19 5.81
C TYR A 50 -3.30 -3.14 5.14
N SER A 51 -4.22 -3.55 4.26
CA SER A 51 -5.10 -2.61 3.56
C SER A 51 -6.44 -3.23 3.18
N PHE A 52 -7.47 -2.38 3.16
CA PHE A 52 -8.76 -2.68 2.54
C PHE A 52 -8.85 -1.89 1.24
N LEU A 53 -8.95 -2.59 0.11
CA LEU A 53 -9.05 -1.99 -1.21
C LEU A 53 -10.44 -2.24 -1.79
N LYS A 54 -11.00 -1.23 -2.44
CA LYS A 54 -12.30 -1.36 -3.11
C LYS A 54 -12.15 -2.29 -4.32
N THR A 55 -13.15 -3.14 -4.58
CA THR A 55 -13.10 -4.21 -5.61
C THR A 55 -12.94 -3.71 -7.06
N LYS A 56 -12.91 -2.39 -7.31
CA LYS A 56 -12.51 -1.78 -8.58
C LYS A 56 -11.36 -0.80 -8.30
N LEU A 57 -10.14 -1.20 -8.66
CA LEU A 57 -8.98 -0.32 -8.81
C LEU A 57 -9.11 0.47 -10.11
#